data_AF-D0KVF0-F1
#
_entry.id   AF-D0KVF0-F1
#
_cell.length_a   1.000
_cell.length_b   1.000
_cell.length_c   1.000
_cell.angle_alpha   90.00
_cell.angle_beta   90.00
_cell.angle_gamma   90.00
#
_symmetry.space_group_name_H-M   'P 1'
#
loop_
_entity.id
_entity.type
_entity.pdbx_description
1 polymer ?
#
loop_
_entity_poly.entity_id
_entity_poly.type
_entity_poly.pdbx_seq_one_letter_code
_entity_poly.pdbx_strand_id
1 'polypeptide(L)'
;MSQQNTELEGIERLRSGSLFMILSALLLTIGIIVIILAGLAIASFSFTSSASFSFTSSSVPPASSTGVVAGFFGALVGIAIVLVISAVIGLLGILRIRSGFSILKNVGRDVGIGATGTTIYLVGLIIILIGALLTFILVGIPILILGDILLLIGGVLIGLGFYRVGEVYNEGTVKIGGILVLVGSIIADLLSFIGFLLIYIGLGKIKPQQTLGMQQPYVSQPMVPQVYQIGQGVIRSNGYAYISLYSSAPANIISAKIEGTNIISTTITPITLQTGNNEVTIFFGNVQSLAPNTTYIITLTINIGGNIINISTVASYQP
;
A
#
# COMPACT_ATOMS: atom_id res chain seq x y z
N MET A 1 2.21 -19.88 15.42
CA MET A 1 3.10 -19.20 14.44
C MET A 1 3.39 -17.81 14.97
N SER A 2 4.62 -17.30 14.84
CA SER A 2 4.94 -15.93 15.25
C SER A 2 4.11 -14.94 14.42
N GLN A 3 3.62 -13.85 15.03
CA GLN A 3 2.82 -12.82 14.33
C GLN A 3 3.50 -12.30 13.06
N GLN A 4 4.84 -12.27 13.06
CA GLN A 4 5.66 -11.88 11.91
C GLN A 4 5.49 -12.81 10.68
N ASN A 5 5.36 -14.12 10.90
CA ASN A 5 5.17 -15.08 9.80
C ASN A 5 3.78 -14.90 9.17
N THR A 6 2.77 -14.61 9.99
CA THR A 6 1.41 -14.33 9.54
C THR A 6 1.31 -12.99 8.81
N GLU A 7 2.04 -11.97 9.26
CA GLU A 7 2.12 -10.68 8.60
C GLU A 7 2.78 -10.77 7.22
N LEU A 8 3.91 -11.47 7.14
CA LEU A 8 4.59 -11.72 5.86
C LEU A 8 3.69 -12.48 4.88
N GLU A 9 2.96 -13.49 5.36
CA GLU A 9 1.98 -14.21 4.53
C GLU A 9 0.90 -13.27 3.99
N GLY A 10 0.40 -12.34 4.82
CA GLY A 10 -0.57 -11.32 4.40
C GLY A 10 -0.05 -10.44 3.26
N ILE A 11 1.18 -9.93 3.40
CA ILE A 11 1.87 -9.13 2.37
C ILE A 11 2.08 -9.94 1.10
N GLU A 12 2.51 -11.19 1.21
CA GLU A 12 2.73 -12.07 0.06
C GLU A 12 1.43 -12.37 -0.70
N ARG A 13 0.32 -12.57 0.02
CA ARG A 13 -1.00 -12.74 -0.61
C ARG A 13 -1.47 -11.47 -1.32
N LEU A 14 -1.24 -10.29 -0.75
CA LEU A 14 -1.51 -9.02 -1.44
C LEU A 14 -0.66 -8.85 -2.70
N ARG A 15 0.61 -9.23 -2.64
CA ARG A 15 1.54 -9.13 -3.77
C ARG A 15 1.14 -10.07 -4.91
N SER A 16 0.94 -11.35 -4.60
CA SER A 16 0.47 -12.34 -5.58
C SER A 16 -0.90 -11.98 -6.15
N GLY A 17 -1.80 -11.43 -5.33
CA GLY A 17 -3.09 -10.92 -5.78
C GLY A 17 -2.96 -9.75 -6.77
N SER A 18 -2.05 -8.80 -6.48
CA SER A 18 -1.77 -7.68 -7.39
C SER A 18 -1.18 -8.16 -8.72
N LEU A 19 -0.33 -9.19 -8.70
CA LEU A 19 0.22 -9.81 -9.91
C LEU A 19 -0.88 -10.42 -10.80
N PHE A 20 -1.88 -11.09 -10.20
CA PHE A 20 -3.02 -11.59 -10.96
C PHE A 20 -3.87 -10.48 -11.56
N MET A 21 -4.03 -9.34 -10.87
CA MET A 21 -4.72 -8.17 -11.44
C MET A 21 -3.98 -7.61 -12.66
N ILE A 22 -2.64 -7.50 -12.59
CA ILE A 22 -1.80 -7.08 -13.71
C ILE A 22 -1.96 -8.03 -14.90
N LEU A 23 -1.89 -9.35 -14.66
CA LEU A 23 -2.08 -10.37 -15.71
C LEU A 23 -3.47 -10.28 -16.33
N SER A 24 -4.52 -10.19 -15.52
CA SER A 24 -5.90 -10.07 -15.99
C SER A 24 -6.08 -8.85 -16.90
N ALA A 25 -5.58 -7.67 -16.48
CA ALA A 25 -5.64 -6.45 -17.27
C ALA A 25 -4.85 -6.57 -18.58
N LEU A 26 -3.67 -7.20 -18.57
CA LEU A 26 -2.85 -7.41 -19.75
C LEU A 26 -3.55 -8.35 -20.76
N LEU A 27 -4.10 -9.47 -20.30
CA LEU A 27 -4.88 -10.39 -21.15
C LEU A 27 -6.10 -9.69 -21.76
N LEU A 28 -6.81 -8.89 -20.97
CA LEU A 28 -7.98 -8.16 -21.44
C LEU A 28 -7.60 -7.12 -22.51
N THR A 29 -6.49 -6.39 -22.30
CA THR A 29 -5.98 -5.42 -23.27
C THR A 29 -5.55 -6.08 -24.58
N ILE A 30 -4.83 -7.21 -24.50
CA ILE A 30 -4.47 -8.01 -25.68
C ILE A 30 -5.72 -8.50 -26.39
N GLY A 31 -6.71 -9.01 -25.64
CA GLY A 31 -8.00 -9.43 -26.18
C GLY A 31 -8.66 -8.33 -26.99
N ILE A 32 -8.75 -7.11 -26.43
CA ILE A 32 -9.32 -5.94 -27.13
C ILE A 32 -8.54 -5.59 -28.39
N ILE A 33 -7.19 -5.58 -28.33
CA ILE A 33 -6.36 -5.30 -29.51
C ILE A 33 -6.61 -6.32 -30.63
N VAL A 34 -6.68 -7.60 -30.28
CA VAL A 34 -6.99 -8.67 -31.24
C VAL A 34 -8.39 -8.48 -31.83
N ILE A 35 -9.38 -8.08 -31.04
CA ILE A 35 -10.74 -7.75 -31.52
C ILE A 35 -10.68 -6.62 -32.54
N ILE A 36 -10.00 -5.52 -32.23
CA ILE A 36 -9.92 -4.35 -33.11
C ILE A 36 -9.22 -4.71 -34.41
N LEU A 37 -8.10 -5.43 -34.35
CA LEU A 37 -7.35 -5.86 -35.53
C LEU A 37 -8.15 -6.85 -36.40
N ALA A 38 -8.82 -7.83 -35.78
CA ALA A 38 -9.66 -8.78 -36.50
C ALA A 38 -10.89 -8.08 -37.11
N GLY A 39 -11.55 -7.20 -36.36
CA GLY A 39 -12.67 -6.39 -36.84
C GLY A 39 -12.29 -5.47 -37.99
N LEU A 40 -11.11 -4.84 -37.92
CA LEU A 40 -10.58 -3.99 -38.99
C LEU A 40 -10.21 -4.79 -40.24
N ALA A 41 -9.66 -6.00 -40.09
CA ALA A 41 -9.37 -6.90 -41.21
C ALA A 41 -10.65 -7.36 -41.92
N ILE A 42 -11.73 -7.63 -41.17
CA ILE A 42 -13.03 -8.00 -41.73
C ILE A 42 -13.73 -6.79 -42.38
N ALA A 43 -13.63 -5.61 -41.78
CA ALA A 43 -14.20 -4.37 -42.31
C ALA A 43 -13.53 -3.93 -43.62
N SER A 44 -12.20 -4.05 -43.73
CA SER A 44 -11.44 -3.77 -44.97
C SER A 44 -11.75 -4.76 -46.10
N PHE A 45 -12.07 -6.02 -45.76
CA PHE A 45 -12.57 -7.02 -46.71
C PHE A 45 -14.02 -6.75 -47.17
N SER A 46 -14.86 -6.19 -46.29
CA SER A 46 -16.26 -5.86 -46.60
C SER A 46 -16.39 -4.54 -47.40
N PHE A 47 -15.49 -3.58 -47.20
CA PHE A 47 -15.54 -2.29 -47.90
C PHE A 47 -15.02 -2.36 -49.36
N THR A 48 -14.13 -3.31 -49.66
CA THR A 48 -13.66 -3.57 -51.04
C THR A 48 -14.68 -4.31 -51.91
N SER A 49 -15.71 -4.92 -51.31
CA SER A 49 -16.80 -5.62 -52.02
C SER A 49 -18.03 -4.76 -52.32
N SER A 50 -18.14 -3.55 -51.75
CA SER A 50 -19.20 -2.57 -52.06
C SER A 50 -18.78 -1.49 -53.07
N ALA A 51 -17.50 -1.37 -53.42
CA ALA A 51 -17.01 -0.47 -54.45
C ALA A 51 -16.70 -1.23 -55.74
N SER A 52 -17.74 -1.70 -56.42
CA SER A 52 -17.64 -2.20 -57.78
C SER A 52 -17.41 -1.04 -58.75
N PHE A 53 -16.15 -0.62 -58.92
CA PHE A 53 -15.71 0.01 -60.16
C PHE A 53 -14.91 -1.02 -60.96
N SER A 54 -15.56 -1.54 -62.00
CA SER A 54 -15.05 -2.63 -62.83
C SER A 54 -14.05 -2.07 -63.84
N PHE A 55 -12.77 -2.42 -63.71
CA PHE A 55 -11.82 -2.38 -64.82
C PHE A 55 -10.98 -3.67 -64.82
N THR A 56 -11.31 -4.51 -65.81
CA THR A 56 -10.58 -5.61 -66.44
C THR A 56 -9.42 -6.33 -65.72
N SER A 57 -9.62 -7.65 -65.60
CA SER A 57 -8.64 -8.74 -65.72
C SER A 57 -7.52 -8.86 -64.68
N SER A 58 -7.86 -9.46 -63.54
CA SER A 58 -6.98 -10.48 -62.93
C SER A 58 -7.83 -11.46 -62.13
N SER A 59 -7.58 -12.75 -62.35
CA SER A 59 -8.29 -13.89 -61.77
C SER A 59 -7.97 -14.05 -60.27
N VAL A 60 -8.53 -13.19 -59.43
CA VAL A 60 -8.59 -13.46 -57.99
C VAL A 60 -9.82 -14.35 -57.77
N PRO A 61 -9.66 -15.59 -57.26
CA PRO A 61 -10.80 -16.45 -56.98
C PRO A 61 -11.72 -15.75 -55.98
N PRO A 62 -13.05 -15.74 -56.20
CA PRO A 62 -13.98 -15.15 -55.25
C PRO A 62 -13.83 -15.89 -53.93
N ALA A 63 -13.43 -15.18 -52.87
CA ALA A 63 -13.42 -15.74 -51.53
C ALA A 63 -14.84 -16.23 -51.21
N SER A 64 -14.98 -17.51 -50.91
CA SER A 64 -16.28 -18.08 -50.58
C SER A 64 -16.81 -17.40 -49.30
N SER A 65 -18.08 -17.00 -49.33
CA SER A 65 -18.80 -16.44 -48.18
C SER A 65 -18.68 -17.33 -46.92
N THR A 66 -18.47 -18.63 -47.11
CA THR A 66 -18.19 -19.61 -46.06
C THR A 66 -16.89 -19.35 -45.28
N GLY A 67 -15.83 -18.83 -45.92
CA GLY A 67 -14.56 -18.52 -45.26
C GLY A 67 -14.64 -17.29 -44.35
N VAL A 68 -15.41 -16.28 -44.76
CA VAL A 68 -15.64 -15.05 -43.97
C VAL A 68 -16.48 -15.36 -42.73
N VAL A 69 -17.51 -16.19 -42.87
CA VAL A 69 -18.38 -16.62 -41.76
C VAL A 69 -17.61 -17.52 -40.78
N ALA A 70 -16.80 -18.48 -41.26
CA ALA A 70 -15.97 -19.32 -40.40
C ALA A 70 -14.90 -18.51 -39.64
N GLY A 71 -14.29 -17.51 -40.28
CA GLY A 71 -13.35 -16.58 -39.63
C GLY A 71 -14.02 -15.74 -38.54
N PHE A 72 -15.26 -15.30 -38.76
CA PHE A 72 -16.04 -14.53 -37.79
C PHE A 72 -16.40 -15.36 -36.54
N PHE A 73 -16.89 -16.59 -36.71
CA PHE A 73 -17.18 -17.48 -35.58
C PHE A 73 -15.91 -17.93 -34.85
N GLY A 74 -14.82 -18.22 -35.57
CA GLY A 74 -13.52 -18.54 -34.96
C GLY A 74 -12.97 -17.38 -34.12
N ALA A 75 -13.08 -16.15 -34.62
CA ALA A 75 -12.69 -14.95 -33.88
C ALA A 75 -13.57 -14.76 -32.62
N LEU A 76 -14.91 -14.85 -32.75
CA LEU A 76 -15.83 -14.73 -31.63
C LEU A 76 -15.56 -15.76 -30.51
N VAL A 77 -15.30 -17.02 -30.88
CA VAL A 77 -14.95 -18.07 -29.92
C VAL A 77 -13.61 -17.77 -29.25
N GLY A 78 -12.59 -17.38 -30.00
CA GLY A 78 -11.29 -16.99 -29.43
C GLY A 78 -11.42 -15.82 -28.45
N ILE A 79 -12.23 -14.82 -28.80
CA ILE A 79 -12.52 -13.64 -27.96
C ILE A 79 -13.21 -14.07 -26.66
N ALA A 80 -14.26 -14.90 -26.76
CA ALA A 80 -14.97 -15.40 -25.61
C ALA A 80 -14.05 -16.16 -24.65
N ILE A 81 -13.15 -16.98 -25.18
CA ILE A 81 -12.17 -17.72 -24.38
C ILE A 81 -11.22 -16.75 -23.64
N VAL A 82 -10.66 -15.74 -24.32
CA VAL A 82 -9.75 -14.77 -23.69
C VAL A 82 -10.47 -13.98 -22.59
N LEU A 83 -11.72 -13.57 -22.81
CA LEU A 83 -12.53 -12.86 -21.82
C LEU A 83 -12.85 -13.74 -20.59
N VAL A 84 -13.16 -15.02 -20.80
CA VAL A 84 -13.40 -15.96 -19.70
C VAL A 84 -12.12 -16.17 -18.89
N ILE A 85 -10.98 -16.39 -19.54
CA ILE A 85 -9.70 -16.59 -18.86
C ILE A 85 -9.31 -15.34 -18.07
N SER A 86 -9.42 -14.14 -18.66
CA SER A 86 -9.07 -12.89 -17.98
C SER A 86 -9.97 -12.64 -16.76
N ALA A 87 -11.27 -12.93 -16.87
CA ALA A 87 -12.22 -12.84 -15.76
C ALA A 87 -11.88 -13.82 -14.62
N VAL A 88 -11.53 -15.08 -14.94
CA VAL A 88 -11.13 -16.07 -13.94
C VAL A 88 -9.85 -15.64 -13.22
N ILE A 89 -8.82 -15.19 -13.95
CA ILE A 89 -7.57 -14.70 -13.35
C ILE A 89 -7.84 -13.46 -12.47
N GLY A 90 -8.66 -12.53 -12.93
CA GLY A 90 -9.04 -11.35 -12.14
C GLY A 90 -9.75 -11.73 -10.84
N LEU A 91 -10.69 -12.67 -10.90
CA LEU A 91 -11.40 -13.20 -9.74
C LEU A 91 -10.44 -13.84 -8.72
N LEU A 92 -9.51 -14.67 -9.20
CA LEU A 92 -8.46 -15.27 -8.36
C LEU A 92 -7.59 -14.18 -7.70
N GLY A 93 -7.25 -13.12 -8.44
CA GLY A 93 -6.54 -11.96 -7.93
C GLY A 93 -7.27 -11.29 -6.77
N ILE A 94 -8.56 -10.97 -6.96
CA ILE A 94 -9.38 -10.31 -5.93
C ILE A 94 -9.55 -11.19 -4.70
N LEU A 95 -9.78 -12.50 -4.87
CA LEU A 95 -9.88 -13.44 -3.75
C LEU A 95 -8.57 -13.52 -2.95
N ARG A 96 -7.42 -13.50 -3.63
CA ARG A 96 -6.10 -13.46 -3.00
C ARG A 96 -5.86 -12.14 -2.26
N ILE A 97 -6.22 -11.01 -2.86
CA ILE A 97 -6.15 -9.68 -2.22
C ILE A 97 -7.03 -9.64 -0.95
N ARG A 98 -8.27 -10.13 -1.03
CA ARG A 98 -9.18 -10.23 0.11
C ARG A 98 -8.56 -11.02 1.26
N SER A 99 -7.98 -12.18 0.94
CA SER A 99 -7.28 -13.00 1.92
C SER A 99 -6.08 -12.25 2.53
N GLY A 100 -5.28 -11.55 1.73
CA GLY A 100 -4.16 -10.75 2.22
C GLY A 100 -4.60 -9.65 3.19
N PHE A 101 -5.59 -8.84 2.82
CA PHE A 101 -6.15 -7.82 3.72
C PHE A 101 -6.77 -8.41 4.99
N SER A 102 -7.46 -9.55 4.88
CA SER A 102 -8.04 -10.21 6.05
C SER A 102 -6.97 -10.71 7.02
N ILE A 103 -5.87 -11.26 6.52
CA ILE A 103 -4.76 -11.71 7.36
C ILE A 103 -4.12 -10.51 8.07
N LEU A 104 -3.81 -9.44 7.34
CA LEU A 104 -3.23 -8.23 7.92
C LEU A 104 -4.16 -7.56 8.94
N LYS A 105 -5.47 -7.54 8.68
CA LYS A 105 -6.48 -7.09 9.65
C LYS A 105 -6.45 -7.92 10.93
N ASN A 106 -6.36 -9.25 10.80
CA ASN A 106 -6.31 -10.17 11.95
C ASN A 106 -5.03 -10.04 12.78
N VAL A 107 -3.94 -9.56 12.16
CA VAL A 107 -2.68 -9.23 12.85
C VAL A 107 -2.73 -7.82 13.48
N GLY A 108 -3.85 -7.11 13.35
CA GLY A 108 -4.07 -5.80 13.98
C GLY A 108 -3.66 -4.60 13.12
N ARG A 109 -3.37 -4.80 11.81
CA ARG A 109 -3.11 -3.69 10.90
C ARG A 109 -4.41 -3.05 10.44
N ASP A 110 -4.45 -1.72 10.39
CA ASP A 110 -5.62 -0.94 9.96
C ASP A 110 -5.80 -0.93 8.44
N VAL A 111 -6.01 -2.12 7.87
CA VAL A 111 -6.21 -2.33 6.42
C VAL A 111 -7.54 -3.02 6.13
N GLY A 112 -8.43 -3.08 7.12
CA GLY A 112 -9.74 -3.72 7.02
C GLY A 112 -10.67 -3.10 5.97
N ILE A 113 -10.42 -1.85 5.59
CA ILE A 113 -11.15 -1.16 4.52
C ILE A 113 -10.96 -1.85 3.16
N GLY A 114 -9.75 -2.38 2.88
CA GLY A 114 -9.47 -3.11 1.64
C GLY A 114 -10.16 -4.47 1.58
N ALA A 115 -10.30 -5.16 2.72
CA ALA A 115 -11.07 -6.41 2.82
C ALA A 115 -12.58 -6.19 2.58
N THR A 116 -13.10 -5.05 3.04
CA THR A 116 -14.48 -4.64 2.79
C THR A 116 -14.67 -4.29 1.32
N GLY A 117 -13.74 -3.50 0.75
CA GLY A 117 -13.74 -3.14 -0.67
C GLY A 117 -13.71 -4.34 -1.61
N THR A 118 -12.84 -5.32 -1.35
CA THR A 118 -12.80 -6.57 -2.13
C THR A 118 -14.10 -7.37 -2.05
N THR A 119 -14.77 -7.37 -0.90
CA THR A 119 -16.07 -8.06 -0.75
C THR A 119 -17.16 -7.36 -1.56
N ILE A 120 -17.22 -6.02 -1.48
CA ILE A 120 -18.16 -5.22 -2.28
C ILE A 120 -17.89 -5.40 -3.77
N TYR A 121 -16.62 -5.42 -4.19
CA TYR A 121 -16.23 -5.67 -5.56
C TYR A 121 -16.69 -7.05 -6.05
N LEU A 122 -16.52 -8.10 -5.25
CA LEU A 122 -17.00 -9.45 -5.60
C LEU A 122 -18.53 -9.50 -5.73
N VAL A 123 -19.25 -8.85 -4.81
CA VAL A 123 -20.72 -8.76 -4.87
C VAL A 123 -21.17 -8.00 -6.12
N GLY A 124 -20.50 -6.88 -6.45
CA GLY A 124 -20.75 -6.13 -7.68
C GLY A 124 -20.56 -6.99 -8.93
N LEU A 125 -19.50 -7.79 -8.99
CA LEU A 125 -19.24 -8.70 -10.11
C LEU A 125 -20.36 -9.75 -10.27
N ILE A 126 -20.84 -10.33 -9.16
CA ILE A 126 -21.97 -11.27 -9.19
C ILE A 126 -23.24 -10.58 -9.71
N ILE A 127 -23.51 -9.35 -9.25
CA ILE A 127 -24.69 -8.59 -9.69
C ILE A 127 -24.61 -8.26 -11.18
N ILE A 128 -23.43 -7.90 -11.71
CA ILE A 128 -23.23 -7.68 -13.14
C ILE A 128 -23.50 -8.96 -13.94
N LEU A 129 -23.00 -10.12 -13.48
CA LEU A 129 -23.27 -11.39 -14.16
C LEU A 129 -24.77 -11.70 -14.22
N ILE A 130 -25.49 -11.47 -13.12
CA ILE A 130 -26.95 -11.64 -13.07
C ILE A 130 -27.64 -10.62 -13.98
N GLY A 131 -27.22 -9.35 -13.94
CA GLY A 131 -27.76 -8.29 -14.79
C GLY A 131 -27.56 -8.59 -16.28
N ALA A 132 -26.39 -9.10 -16.67
CA ALA A 132 -26.06 -9.49 -18.03
C ALA A 132 -26.90 -10.68 -18.52
N LEU A 133 -27.21 -11.63 -17.62
CA LEU A 133 -28.13 -12.73 -17.96
C LEU A 133 -29.57 -12.23 -18.13
N LEU A 134 -29.99 -11.24 -17.35
CA LEU A 134 -31.35 -10.69 -17.38
C LEU A 134 -31.56 -9.61 -18.45
N THR A 135 -30.50 -9.11 -19.10
CA THR A 135 -30.62 -8.09 -20.16
C THR A 135 -31.46 -8.55 -21.34
N PHE A 136 -31.58 -9.86 -21.59
CA PHE A 136 -32.47 -10.41 -22.63
C PHE A 136 -33.95 -10.04 -22.43
N ILE A 137 -34.37 -9.70 -21.20
CA ILE A 137 -35.75 -9.35 -20.84
C ILE A 137 -35.89 -7.85 -20.53
N LEU A 138 -34.90 -7.01 -20.89
CA LEU A 138 -34.85 -5.55 -20.64
C LEU A 138 -34.80 -5.12 -19.15
N VAL A 139 -35.12 -6.02 -18.20
CA VAL A 139 -35.03 -5.84 -16.74
C VAL A 139 -33.58 -5.85 -16.23
N GLY A 140 -32.64 -6.36 -17.04
CA GLY A 140 -31.21 -6.40 -16.66
C GLY A 140 -30.53 -5.03 -16.58
N ILE A 141 -31.01 -4.01 -17.31
CA ILE A 141 -30.30 -2.71 -17.42
C ILE A 141 -30.14 -2.01 -16.06
N PRO A 142 -31.19 -1.84 -15.22
CA PRO A 142 -31.02 -1.25 -13.88
C PRO A 142 -30.09 -2.05 -12.97
N ILE A 143 -30.08 -3.38 -13.10
CA ILE A 143 -29.24 -4.28 -12.30
C ILE A 143 -27.76 -4.11 -12.69
N LEU A 144 -27.46 -3.96 -13.98
CA LEU A 144 -26.11 -3.67 -14.47
C LEU A 144 -25.58 -2.35 -13.91
N ILE A 145 -26.39 -1.29 -13.93
CA ILE A 145 -26.01 0.03 -13.37
C ILE A 145 -25.68 -0.11 -11.88
N LEU A 146 -26.50 -0.84 -11.12
CA LEU A 146 -26.24 -1.09 -9.70
C LEU A 146 -24.94 -1.87 -9.49
N GLY A 147 -24.70 -2.88 -10.31
CA GLY A 147 -23.46 -3.66 -10.29
C GLY A 147 -22.22 -2.82 -10.55
N ASP A 148 -22.27 -1.94 -11.55
CA ASP A 148 -21.17 -1.02 -11.87
C ASP A 148 -20.87 -0.04 -10.74
N ILE A 149 -21.90 0.51 -10.09
CA ILE A 149 -21.74 1.39 -8.93
C ILE A 149 -21.03 0.64 -7.79
N LEU A 150 -21.40 -0.62 -7.54
CA LEU A 150 -20.75 -1.44 -6.52
C LEU A 150 -19.31 -1.79 -6.88
N LEU A 151 -19.02 -2.10 -8.15
CA LEU A 151 -17.65 -2.30 -8.61
C LEU A 151 -16.79 -1.04 -8.40
N LEU A 152 -17.33 0.13 -8.72
CA LEU A 152 -16.66 1.41 -8.52
C LEU A 152 -16.33 1.64 -7.04
N ILE A 153 -17.32 1.50 -6.16
CA ILE A 153 -17.14 1.64 -4.70
C ILE A 153 -16.11 0.62 -4.18
N GLY A 154 -16.23 -0.63 -4.63
CA GLY A 154 -15.30 -1.70 -4.28
C GLY A 154 -13.86 -1.39 -4.71
N GLY A 155 -13.66 -0.90 -5.94
CA GLY A 155 -12.37 -0.52 -6.49
C GLY A 155 -11.71 0.62 -5.71
N VAL A 156 -12.48 1.67 -5.39
CA VAL A 156 -12.02 2.80 -4.57
C VAL A 156 -11.56 2.33 -3.19
N LEU A 157 -12.34 1.47 -2.53
CA LEU A 157 -12.00 0.93 -1.21
C LEU A 157 -10.78 -0.01 -1.24
N ILE A 158 -10.58 -0.77 -2.32
CA ILE A 158 -9.37 -1.57 -2.55
C ILE A 158 -8.14 -0.64 -2.67
N GLY A 159 -8.24 0.42 -3.48
CA GLY A 159 -7.18 1.41 -3.63
C GLY A 159 -6.83 2.10 -2.30
N LEU A 160 -7.84 2.47 -1.52
CA LEU A 160 -7.66 3.02 -0.17
C LEU A 160 -7.04 1.97 0.78
N GLY A 161 -7.41 0.70 0.65
CA GLY A 161 -6.79 -0.40 1.38
C GLY A 161 -5.29 -0.51 1.11
N PHE A 162 -4.88 -0.43 -0.14
CA PHE A 162 -3.46 -0.42 -0.51
C PHE A 162 -2.73 0.85 -0.07
N TYR A 163 -3.38 2.01 -0.14
CA TYR A 163 -2.84 3.24 0.44
C TYR A 163 -2.50 3.06 1.92
N ARG A 164 -3.44 2.50 2.70
CA ARG A 164 -3.22 2.22 4.13
C ARG A 164 -2.13 1.20 4.37
N VAL A 165 -2.01 0.16 3.54
CA VAL A 165 -0.86 -0.77 3.59
C VAL A 165 0.45 0.00 3.40
N GLY A 166 0.53 0.88 2.40
CA GLY A 166 1.71 1.71 2.19
C GLY A 166 2.04 2.62 3.38
N GLU A 167 1.02 3.14 4.05
CA GLU A 167 1.18 3.96 5.26
C GLU A 167 1.67 3.13 6.46
N VAL A 168 1.06 1.96 6.71
CA VAL A 168 1.42 1.05 7.80
C VAL A 168 2.87 0.58 7.69
N TYR A 169 3.35 0.32 6.47
CA TYR A 169 4.71 -0.16 6.23
C TYR A 169 5.69 0.94 5.82
N ASN A 170 5.27 2.21 5.84
CA ASN A 170 6.06 3.37 5.38
C ASN A 170 6.68 3.21 3.99
N GLU A 171 5.97 2.53 3.07
CA GLU A 171 6.40 2.30 1.70
C GLU A 171 5.68 3.23 0.73
N GLY A 172 6.37 4.31 0.35
CA GLY A 172 5.84 5.33 -0.56
C GLY A 172 5.38 4.78 -1.92
N THR A 173 6.02 3.72 -2.43
CA THR A 173 5.62 3.09 -3.71
C THR A 173 4.25 2.42 -3.61
N VAL A 174 3.95 1.74 -2.49
CA VAL A 174 2.64 1.12 -2.26
C VAL A 174 1.58 2.20 -2.02
N LYS A 175 1.94 3.27 -1.31
CA LYS A 175 1.06 4.43 -1.09
C LYS A 175 0.64 5.11 -2.39
N ILE A 176 1.60 5.43 -3.26
CA ILE A 176 1.35 6.01 -4.59
C ILE A 176 0.55 5.04 -5.46
N GLY A 177 0.91 3.75 -5.44
CA GLY A 177 0.19 2.72 -6.17
C GLY A 177 -1.28 2.59 -5.75
N GLY A 178 -1.56 2.67 -4.44
CA GLY A 178 -2.93 2.68 -3.91
C GLY A 178 -3.75 3.89 -4.37
N ILE A 179 -3.13 5.08 -4.42
CA ILE A 179 -3.77 6.29 -4.96
C ILE A 179 -4.06 6.13 -6.45
N LEU A 180 -3.14 5.55 -7.23
CA LEU A 180 -3.35 5.31 -8.66
C LEU A 180 -4.45 4.29 -8.93
N VAL A 181 -4.58 3.24 -8.11
CA VAL A 181 -5.73 2.33 -8.20
C VAL A 181 -7.02 3.08 -7.87
N LEU A 182 -7.04 3.88 -6.80
CA LEU A 182 -8.20 4.66 -6.37
C LEU A 182 -8.69 5.63 -7.46
N VAL A 183 -7.79 6.42 -8.03
CA VAL A 183 -8.12 7.40 -9.07
C VAL A 183 -8.36 6.70 -10.41
N GLY A 184 -7.60 5.65 -10.70
CA GLY A 184 -7.73 4.84 -11.91
C GLY A 184 -9.10 4.21 -12.05
N SER A 185 -9.68 3.68 -10.96
CA SER A 185 -11.04 3.14 -10.97
C SER A 185 -12.12 4.16 -11.35
N ILE A 186 -11.85 5.47 -11.28
CA ILE A 186 -12.80 6.52 -11.61
C ILE A 186 -12.56 7.07 -13.02
N ILE A 187 -11.30 7.26 -13.41
CA ILE A 187 -10.93 8.05 -14.58
C ILE A 187 -10.41 7.19 -15.75
N ALA A 188 -9.59 6.17 -15.46
CA ALA A 188 -8.90 5.40 -16.50
C ALA A 188 -8.37 4.06 -16.00
N ASP A 189 -8.78 2.98 -16.66
CA ASP A 189 -8.31 1.61 -16.36
C ASP A 189 -6.79 1.47 -16.49
N LEU A 190 -6.15 2.21 -17.41
CA LEU A 190 -4.70 2.21 -17.56
C LEU A 190 -3.96 2.72 -16.31
N LEU A 191 -4.55 3.69 -15.60
CA LEU A 191 -3.99 4.18 -14.32
C LEU A 191 -4.06 3.10 -13.24
N SER A 192 -5.16 2.34 -13.21
CA SER A 192 -5.32 1.24 -12.26
C SER A 192 -4.27 0.15 -12.49
N PHE A 193 -3.94 -0.15 -13.75
CA PHE A 193 -2.87 -1.07 -14.13
C PHE A 193 -1.50 -0.62 -13.60
N ILE A 194 -1.14 0.65 -13.82
CA ILE A 194 0.12 1.22 -13.29
C ILE A 194 0.11 1.18 -11.76
N GLY A 195 -1.03 1.47 -11.13
CA GLY A 195 -1.20 1.39 -9.69
C GLY A 195 -0.89 -0.01 -9.13
N PHE A 196 -1.46 -1.06 -9.73
CA PHE A 196 -1.18 -2.44 -9.33
C PHE A 196 0.29 -2.84 -9.55
N LEU A 197 0.94 -2.33 -10.61
CA LEU A 197 2.38 -2.55 -10.85
C LEU A 197 3.23 -1.97 -9.70
N LEU A 198 2.96 -0.72 -9.31
CA LEU A 198 3.67 -0.08 -8.21
C LEU A 198 3.42 -0.80 -6.89
N ILE A 199 2.18 -1.21 -6.62
CA ILE A 199 1.84 -2.02 -5.45
C ILE A 199 2.66 -3.32 -5.45
N TYR A 200 2.70 -4.05 -6.56
CA TYR A 200 3.46 -5.31 -6.65
C TYR A 200 4.95 -5.11 -6.35
N ILE A 201 5.57 -4.07 -6.92
CA ILE A 201 6.98 -3.74 -6.70
C ILE A 201 7.22 -3.28 -5.25
N GLY A 202 6.35 -2.42 -4.73
CA GLY A 202 6.45 -1.86 -3.38
C GLY A 202 6.27 -2.93 -2.29
N LEU A 203 5.30 -3.82 -2.44
CA LEU A 203 5.08 -4.94 -1.50
C LEU A 203 6.28 -5.90 -1.45
N GLY A 204 7.06 -6.00 -2.54
CA GLY A 204 8.29 -6.79 -2.57
C GLY A 204 9.44 -6.20 -1.73
N LYS A 205 9.36 -4.93 -1.35
CA LYS A 205 10.38 -4.23 -0.54
C LYS A 205 10.05 -4.23 0.95
N ILE A 206 8.80 -4.49 1.31
CA ILE A 206 8.36 -4.51 2.70
C ILE A 206 9.07 -5.65 3.44
N LYS A 207 9.89 -5.28 4.42
CA LYS A 207 10.36 -6.20 5.45
C LYS A 207 9.41 -6.06 6.63
N PRO A 208 8.81 -7.15 7.14
CA PRO A 208 7.97 -7.08 8.32
C PRO A 208 8.77 -6.40 9.43
N GLN A 209 8.36 -5.19 9.83
CA GLN A 209 9.00 -4.49 10.94
C GLN A 209 8.92 -5.40 12.17
N GLN A 210 10.04 -5.58 12.86
CA GLN A 210 10.03 -6.20 14.18
C GLN A 210 9.04 -5.41 15.05
N THR A 211 7.91 -6.02 15.35
CA THR A 211 6.91 -5.48 16.28
C THR A 211 7.50 -5.48 17.69
N LEU A 212 8.33 -4.48 17.99
CA LEU A 212 8.43 -3.95 19.35
C LEU A 212 7.27 -2.97 19.51
N GLY A 213 6.19 -3.46 20.11
CA GLY A 213 5.05 -2.63 20.53
C GLY A 213 3.92 -2.61 19.52
N MET A 214 2.75 -3.07 19.96
CA MET A 214 1.50 -3.04 19.23
C MET A 214 1.12 -1.60 18.85
N GLN A 215 0.85 -1.35 17.56
CA GLN A 215 0.10 -0.16 17.14
C GLN A 215 -1.38 -0.48 17.30
N GLN A 216 -2.00 0.12 18.31
CA GLN A 216 -3.43 0.05 18.58
C GLN A 216 -4.24 0.98 17.65
N PRO A 217 -5.54 0.71 17.46
CA PRO A 217 -6.45 1.55 16.69
C PRO A 217 -6.56 2.94 17.30
N TYR A 218 -6.76 3.96 16.46
CA TYR A 218 -7.07 5.34 16.86
C TYR A 218 -8.37 5.39 17.70
N VAL A 219 -8.22 5.20 19.00
CA VAL A 219 -9.06 5.83 20.02
C VAL A 219 -8.33 7.12 20.38
N SER A 220 -9.04 8.24 20.46
CA SER A 220 -8.50 9.49 20.99
C SER A 220 -8.01 9.26 22.42
N GLN A 221 -6.75 8.85 22.54
CA GLN A 221 -6.08 8.63 23.81
C GLN A 221 -5.88 9.99 24.48
N PRO A 222 -6.14 10.12 25.78
CA PRO A 222 -5.69 11.29 26.52
C PRO A 222 -4.19 11.42 26.26
N MET A 223 -3.72 12.60 25.83
CA MET A 223 -2.31 12.87 25.55
C MET A 223 -1.47 12.34 26.71
N VAL A 224 -0.85 11.17 26.54
CA VAL A 224 0.06 10.64 27.55
C VAL A 224 1.27 11.57 27.55
N PRO A 225 1.61 12.19 28.68
CA PRO A 225 2.76 13.07 28.74
C PRO A 225 4.03 12.33 28.27
N GLN A 226 4.63 12.84 27.21
CA GLN A 226 5.84 12.33 26.55
C GLN A 226 7.00 13.33 26.65
N VAL A 227 8.21 12.79 26.81
CA VAL A 227 9.50 13.50 26.75
C VAL A 227 10.42 12.75 25.80
N TYR A 228 11.06 13.46 24.85
CA TYR A 228 12.01 12.87 23.91
C TYR A 228 13.10 13.86 23.50
N GLN A 229 14.22 13.38 22.97
CA GLN A 229 15.32 14.23 22.54
C GLN A 229 15.09 14.86 21.17
N ILE A 230 15.47 16.12 21.02
CA ILE A 230 15.58 16.81 19.74
C ILE A 230 17.07 16.93 19.38
N GLY A 231 17.44 16.45 18.20
CA GLY A 231 18.82 16.53 17.72
C GLY A 231 19.79 15.59 18.45
N GLN A 232 21.08 15.79 18.21
CA GLN A 232 22.17 15.03 18.84
C GLN A 232 22.81 15.86 19.94
N GLY A 233 23.03 15.23 21.10
CA GLY A 233 23.75 15.86 22.20
C GLY A 233 25.26 15.84 22.02
N VAL A 234 25.96 16.59 22.87
CA VAL A 234 27.42 16.60 22.92
C VAL A 234 27.88 16.43 24.36
N ILE A 235 28.80 15.51 24.62
CA ILE A 235 29.53 15.37 25.88
C ILE A 235 30.92 15.97 25.65
N ARG A 236 31.33 16.92 26.50
CA ARG A 236 32.63 17.59 26.43
C ARG A 236 33.63 16.98 27.41
N SER A 237 34.94 17.11 27.14
CA SER A 237 36.02 16.66 28.04
C SER A 237 35.96 17.25 29.46
N ASN A 238 35.33 18.42 29.61
CA ASN A 238 35.10 19.06 30.90
C ASN A 238 33.96 18.42 31.73
N GLY A 239 33.40 17.29 31.27
CA GLY A 239 32.37 16.54 31.99
C GLY A 239 30.93 17.01 31.77
N TYR A 240 30.73 18.07 31.00
CA TYR A 240 29.40 18.59 30.68
C TYR A 240 28.82 17.95 29.42
N ALA A 241 27.57 17.52 29.51
CA ALA A 241 26.77 17.08 28.39
C ALA A 241 25.64 18.09 28.11
N TYR A 242 25.47 18.42 26.84
CA TYR A 242 24.45 19.35 26.35
C TYR A 242 23.46 18.56 25.49
N ILE A 243 22.19 18.54 25.90
CA ILE A 243 21.13 17.85 25.18
C ILE A 243 19.91 18.76 25.07
N SER A 244 19.12 18.61 23.99
CA SER A 244 17.84 19.30 23.84
C SER A 244 16.71 18.29 23.98
N LEU A 245 15.74 18.58 24.86
CA LEU A 245 14.59 17.73 25.13
C LEU A 245 13.29 18.46 24.79
N TYR A 246 12.37 17.77 24.11
CA TYR A 246 10.98 18.18 24.02
C TYR A 246 10.19 17.57 25.19
N SER A 247 9.38 18.39 25.87
CA SER A 247 8.41 17.91 26.85
C SER A 247 7.00 18.37 26.50
N SER A 248 6.04 17.44 26.50
CA SER A 248 4.62 17.77 26.23
C SER A 248 3.85 18.27 27.47
N ALA A 249 4.42 18.11 28.66
CA ALA A 249 3.90 18.63 29.92
C ALA A 249 5.06 18.96 30.88
N PRO A 250 4.84 19.70 31.99
CA PRO A 250 5.88 19.92 32.98
C PRO A 250 6.41 18.60 33.56
N ALA A 251 7.73 18.44 33.57
CA ALA A 251 8.39 17.20 34.01
C ALA A 251 9.65 17.50 34.85
N ASN A 252 10.07 16.55 35.69
CA ASN A 252 11.25 16.68 36.54
C ASN A 252 12.26 15.59 36.21
N ILE A 253 13.50 15.98 35.90
CA ILE A 253 14.61 15.03 35.71
C ILE A 253 15.14 14.62 37.09
N ILE A 254 15.10 13.33 37.40
CA ILE A 254 15.55 12.78 38.68
C ILE A 254 17.04 12.45 38.61
N SER A 255 17.49 11.81 37.53
CA SER A 255 18.87 11.39 37.35
C SER A 255 19.21 11.19 35.88
N ALA A 256 20.50 11.19 35.56
CA ALA A 256 21.02 10.78 34.27
C ALA A 256 22.24 9.86 34.46
N LYS A 257 22.43 8.91 33.56
CA LYS A 257 23.59 8.02 33.53
C LYS A 257 24.03 7.74 32.10
N ILE A 258 25.31 7.50 31.90
CA ILE A 258 25.84 7.07 30.60
C ILE A 258 25.82 5.54 30.55
N GLU A 259 25.02 4.97 29.65
CA GLU A 259 24.89 3.52 29.49
C GLU A 259 26.21 2.87 29.10
N GLY A 260 26.45 1.66 29.61
CA GLY A 260 27.71 0.94 29.42
C GLY A 260 28.87 1.47 30.26
N THR A 261 28.62 2.42 31.17
CA THR A 261 29.62 2.96 32.11
C THR A 261 29.05 3.04 33.53
N ASN A 262 29.92 3.31 34.51
CA ASN A 262 29.50 3.63 35.88
C ASN A 262 29.36 5.15 36.11
N ILE A 263 29.27 5.94 35.04
CA ILE A 263 29.22 7.41 35.11
C ILE A 263 27.77 7.85 35.28
N ILE A 264 27.48 8.47 36.44
CA ILE A 264 26.19 9.05 36.80
C ILE A 264 26.30 10.56 36.92
N SER A 265 25.23 11.27 36.63
CA SER A 265 25.18 12.73 36.74
C SER A 265 25.29 13.18 38.19
N THR A 266 26.04 14.25 38.42
CA THR A 266 26.14 14.94 39.71
C THR A 266 25.21 16.15 39.76
N THR A 267 25.07 16.88 38.64
CA THR A 267 24.20 18.05 38.53
C THR A 267 23.46 18.05 37.20
N ILE A 268 22.20 18.48 37.19
CA ILE A 268 21.37 18.63 35.99
C ILE A 268 20.75 20.02 36.04
N THR A 269 20.83 20.80 34.96
CA THR A 269 20.28 22.16 34.88
C THR A 269 19.62 22.39 33.51
N PRO A 270 18.33 22.72 33.44
CA PRO A 270 17.35 22.76 34.54
C PRO A 270 16.90 21.35 34.96
N ILE A 271 16.48 21.19 36.23
CA ILE A 271 15.88 19.95 36.74
C ILE A 271 14.41 19.84 36.30
N THR A 272 13.72 20.98 36.19
CA THR A 272 12.33 21.10 35.74
C THR A 272 12.28 21.42 34.25
N LEU A 273 11.60 20.60 33.47
CA LEU A 273 11.30 20.84 32.07
C LEU A 273 9.96 21.57 31.94
N GLN A 274 9.96 22.64 31.15
CA GLN A 274 8.75 23.34 30.73
C GLN A 274 8.14 22.65 29.50
N THR A 275 6.87 22.91 29.23
CA THR A 275 6.25 22.45 27.98
C THR A 275 6.96 23.08 26.77
N GLY A 276 7.34 22.26 25.79
CA GLY A 276 8.10 22.66 24.62
C GLY A 276 9.56 22.20 24.66
N ASN A 277 10.44 22.97 24.02
CA ASN A 277 11.86 22.67 23.90
C ASN A 277 12.62 23.15 25.15
N ASN A 278 13.46 22.29 25.70
CA ASN A 278 14.28 22.57 26.86
C ASN A 278 15.74 22.22 26.53
N GLU A 279 16.65 23.14 26.81
CA GLU A 279 18.08 22.88 26.75
C GLU A 279 18.54 22.40 28.13
N VAL A 280 19.04 21.17 28.20
CA VAL A 280 19.45 20.53 29.44
C VAL A 280 20.95 20.32 29.42
N THR A 281 21.59 20.86 30.46
CA THR A 281 23.01 20.69 30.74
C THR A 281 23.18 19.70 31.90
N ILE A 282 23.93 18.64 31.67
CA ILE A 282 24.16 17.54 32.62
C ILE A 282 25.65 17.46 32.92
N PHE A 283 26.03 17.47 34.20
CA PHE A 283 27.41 17.32 34.62
C PHE A 283 27.65 15.89 35.11
N PHE A 284 28.53 15.16 34.40
CA PHE A 284 28.90 13.77 34.68
C PHE A 284 30.23 13.64 35.44
N GLY A 285 30.94 14.74 35.69
CA GLY A 285 32.24 14.72 36.34
C GLY A 285 33.33 14.17 35.41
N ASN A 286 34.03 13.12 35.83
CA ASN A 286 35.14 12.56 35.07
C ASN A 286 34.64 11.67 33.92
N VAL A 287 34.85 12.12 32.68
CA VAL A 287 34.47 11.42 31.44
C VAL A 287 35.68 10.91 30.63
N GLN A 288 36.87 10.87 31.24
CA GLN A 288 38.12 10.48 30.55
C GLN A 288 38.15 9.02 30.07
N SER A 289 37.26 8.17 30.59
CA SER A 289 37.10 6.79 30.13
C SER A 289 36.30 6.67 28.83
N LEU A 290 35.74 7.76 28.31
CA LEU A 290 35.00 7.76 27.05
C LEU A 290 35.97 7.84 25.86
N ALA A 291 35.70 7.06 24.83
CA ALA A 291 36.46 7.05 23.58
C ALA A 291 36.10 8.30 22.74
N PRO A 292 37.10 9.09 22.28
CA PRO A 292 36.89 10.26 21.44
C PRO A 292 35.99 9.98 20.22
N ASN A 293 35.15 10.95 19.86
CA ASN A 293 34.24 10.91 18.72
C ASN A 293 33.26 9.72 18.71
N THR A 294 33.08 9.05 19.86
CA THR A 294 32.14 7.95 20.00
C THR A 294 30.79 8.46 20.49
N THR A 295 29.73 7.85 20.00
CA THR A 295 28.36 8.18 20.41
C THR A 295 27.96 7.32 21.60
N TYR A 296 27.46 7.96 22.65
CA TYR A 296 27.01 7.34 23.89
C TYR A 296 25.52 7.55 24.10
N ILE A 297 24.90 6.60 24.81
CA ILE A 297 23.51 6.71 25.23
C ILE A 297 23.49 7.22 26.68
N ILE A 298 22.82 8.35 26.90
CA ILE A 298 22.50 8.88 28.21
C ILE A 298 21.05 8.49 28.54
N THR A 299 20.86 7.68 29.57
CA THR A 299 19.54 7.36 30.10
C THR A 299 19.17 8.36 31.18
N LEU A 300 18.05 9.08 31.00
CA LEU A 300 17.48 9.96 32.01
C LEU A 300 16.26 9.33 32.66
N THR A 301 16.19 9.40 33.98
CA THR A 301 14.99 9.06 34.75
C THR A 301 14.19 10.33 35.00
N ILE A 302 12.94 10.37 34.53
CA ILE A 302 12.09 11.56 34.53
C ILE A 302 10.76 11.25 35.22
N ASN A 303 10.30 12.14 36.09
CA ASN A 303 8.95 12.13 36.64
C ASN A 303 8.08 13.10 35.84
N ILE A 304 7.07 12.59 35.15
CA ILE A 304 6.09 13.37 34.39
C ILE A 304 4.68 13.02 34.86
N GLY A 305 3.97 14.02 35.42
CA GLY A 305 2.60 13.82 35.94
C GLY A 305 2.47 12.75 37.03
N GLY A 306 3.54 12.46 37.79
CA GLY A 306 3.57 11.42 38.83
C GLY A 306 4.07 10.05 38.36
N ASN A 307 4.33 9.87 37.06
CA ASN A 307 4.89 8.64 36.50
C ASN A 307 6.39 8.78 36.28
N ILE A 308 7.16 7.80 36.78
CA ILE A 308 8.61 7.72 36.56
C ILE A 308 8.87 6.91 35.29
N ILE A 309 9.47 7.56 34.29
CA ILE A 309 9.84 6.97 33.01
C ILE A 309 11.35 7.11 32.78
N ASN A 310 11.94 6.17 32.03
CA ASN A 310 13.31 6.28 31.56
C ASN A 310 13.31 6.65 30.07
N ILE A 311 14.05 7.68 29.70
CA ILE A 311 14.26 8.08 28.31
C ILE A 311 15.72 7.87 27.91
N SER A 312 15.96 7.39 26.71
CA SER A 312 17.29 7.24 26.14
C SER A 312 17.59 8.43 25.24
N THR A 313 18.72 9.08 25.46
CA THR A 313 19.21 10.20 24.66
C THR A 313 20.60 9.89 24.14
N VAL A 314 20.96 10.45 22.99
CA VAL A 314 22.18 10.16 22.25
C VAL A 314 23.07 11.39 22.28
N ALA A 315 24.32 11.22 22.69
CA ALA A 315 25.30 12.30 22.71
C ALA A 315 26.67 11.83 22.22
N SER A 316 27.34 12.66 21.41
CA SER A 316 28.69 12.38 20.93
C SER A 316 29.75 12.92 21.90
N TYR A 317 30.75 12.12 22.25
CA TYR A 317 31.87 12.59 23.05
C TYR A 317 32.86 13.35 22.19
N GLN A 318 33.00 14.64 22.45
CA GLN A 318 33.91 15.57 21.77
C GLN A 318 34.90 16.09 22.82
N PRO A 319 36.11 15.51 22.90
CA PRO A 319 37.12 15.96 23.86
C PRO A 319 37.55 17.41 23.63
#